data_AF-A0A483CW60-F1
#
_entry.id   AF-A0A483CW60-F1
#
_cell.length_a   1.000
_cell.length_b   1.000
_cell.length_c   1.000
_cell.angle_alpha   90.00
_cell.angle_beta   90.00
_cell.angle_gamma   90.00
#
_symmetry.space_group_name_H-M   'P 1'
#
loop_
_entity.id
_entity.type
_entity.pdbx_description
1 polymer ?
#
loop_
_entity_poly.entity_id
_entity_poly.type
_entity_poly.pdbx_seq_one_letter_code
_entity_poly.pdbx_strand_id
1 'polypeptide(L)'
;MTVKYGLYEPDGKHYSGELNRYHDRAVLLAAGRVGFYFESDRDRIILGSAIDVQKKGKRQDLHIYFMECQIESFQVSVIRDFYLNAVASLRDAGYEVLNIWGDERFVSSLDTLTLGYSGQSGPVLSYLSGKIVAQKPSYAFTKDFKRAMSLVSGVLEVMQPILFLGYRCAVGRDAIDRENPPDLSVLPMKPYNQHAANLDSGQIDDTDASTYQRFGKVLIDNRSSLFGKEQRIGTKQKLLNAIEDTIRRGLTPSKRLDHYSRLDELNIPRTSSNTIEDAVTAVIEKNNTAYLERYLSGNFNQRDFQKYVYELPALQFLDFFTKAKETLLKMKTADGKKISNNLSNHARQLQTVANQLKEKHDPEIAPRKPDKDSLMDEKSNRRGGFAGEFNLKKILLIGGIIGLIIAIGVAVTMFAPGIFGGDGPTDGTVPGLKSEAGPEEPITVPSDDGRVRLIYSNDSVSINGAGPLKIVHTEGVPKIGNGEWFNYDDSYYTIEPDVRFDPPAELIFTVDDRNPDQIYIGHKSCSALNWTREDPSIDGQDLTLTIHESGMYALFLENVTDAPSGGV
;
A
#
# COMPACT_ATOMS: atom_id res chain seq x y z
N MET A 1 23.26 33.17 11.27
CA MET A 1 23.28 32.01 10.36
C MET A 1 23.05 32.55 8.96
N THR A 2 23.90 32.21 7.99
CA THR A 2 23.81 32.79 6.64
C THR A 2 22.77 32.04 5.83
N VAL A 3 21.52 32.48 5.92
CA VAL A 3 20.44 32.04 5.06
C VAL A 3 20.71 32.57 3.65
N LYS A 4 20.63 31.69 2.64
CA LYS A 4 20.66 32.10 1.23
C LYS A 4 19.24 32.07 0.68
N TYR A 5 18.93 32.96 -0.25
CA TYR A 5 17.62 32.99 -0.90
C TYR A 5 17.72 33.15 -2.41
N GLY A 6 16.62 32.91 -3.12
CA GLY A 6 16.50 33.16 -4.55
C GLY A 6 15.07 33.51 -4.92
N LEU A 7 14.91 34.56 -5.73
CA LEU A 7 13.65 35.02 -6.30
C LEU A 7 13.63 34.71 -7.80
N TYR A 8 12.52 34.19 -8.28
CA TYR A 8 12.34 33.72 -9.65
C TYR A 8 11.01 34.20 -10.25
N GLU A 9 11.02 34.37 -11.57
CA GLU A 9 9.82 34.52 -12.41
C GLU A 9 9.18 33.15 -12.71
N PRO A 10 7.90 33.06 -13.11
CA PRO A 10 7.19 31.79 -13.33
C PRO A 10 7.75 30.91 -14.46
N ASP A 11 8.49 31.51 -15.39
CA ASP A 11 9.22 30.83 -16.47
C ASP A 11 10.55 30.21 -16.00
N GLY A 12 10.84 30.32 -14.69
CA GLY A 12 12.06 29.83 -14.07
C GLY A 12 13.23 30.79 -14.14
N LYS A 13 13.08 32.00 -14.70
CA LYS A 13 14.16 32.99 -14.79
C LYS A 13 14.50 33.57 -13.42
N HIS A 14 15.77 33.49 -13.03
CA HIS A 14 16.27 34.07 -11.78
C HIS A 14 16.25 35.61 -11.82
N TYR A 15 15.68 36.22 -10.77
CA TYR A 15 15.49 37.66 -10.62
C TYR A 15 16.43 38.29 -9.56
N SER A 16 16.59 37.67 -8.39
CA SER A 16 17.40 38.23 -7.28
C SER A 16 17.79 37.15 -6.24
N GLY A 17 18.81 37.41 -5.42
CA GLY A 17 19.32 36.50 -4.38
C GLY A 17 20.58 35.73 -4.82
N GLU A 18 21.11 34.89 -3.92
CA GLU A 18 22.31 34.07 -4.18
C GLU A 18 21.99 32.67 -4.74
N LEU A 19 20.77 32.18 -4.56
CA LEU A 19 20.34 30.86 -5.03
C LEU A 19 19.87 30.94 -6.48
N ASN A 20 20.79 30.83 -7.43
CA ASN A 20 20.55 30.90 -8.87
C ASN A 20 20.50 29.52 -9.59
N ARG A 21 20.20 28.43 -8.87
CA ARG A 21 20.27 27.05 -9.39
C ARG A 21 18.94 26.29 -9.46
N TYR A 22 17.81 26.96 -9.26
CA TYR A 22 16.50 26.34 -9.07
C TYR A 22 15.49 26.67 -10.18
N HIS A 23 15.96 27.01 -11.38
CA HIS A 23 15.14 27.38 -12.56
C HIS A 23 14.00 26.38 -12.83
N ASP A 24 14.31 25.10 -13.05
CA ASP A 24 13.31 24.07 -13.38
C ASP A 24 12.31 23.86 -12.23
N ARG A 25 12.79 23.96 -10.98
CA ARG A 25 11.94 23.86 -9.80
C ARG A 25 11.01 25.06 -9.67
N ALA A 26 11.46 26.26 -10.02
CA ALA A 26 10.62 27.45 -10.04
C ALA A 26 9.44 27.28 -11.01
N VAL A 27 9.67 26.74 -12.21
CA VAL A 27 8.60 26.41 -13.18
C VAL A 27 7.60 25.42 -12.57
N LEU A 28 8.08 24.35 -11.94
CA LEU A 28 7.21 23.35 -11.30
C LEU A 28 6.38 23.94 -10.13
N LEU A 29 6.99 24.78 -9.29
CA LEU A 29 6.28 25.47 -8.19
C LEU A 29 5.25 26.48 -8.71
N ALA A 30 5.56 27.16 -9.82
CA ALA A 30 4.65 28.08 -10.49
C ALA A 30 3.42 27.35 -11.04
N ALA A 31 3.65 26.28 -11.81
CA ALA A 31 2.61 25.49 -12.44
C ALA A 31 1.63 24.88 -11.42
N GLY A 32 2.15 24.28 -10.34
CA GLY A 32 1.33 23.71 -9.25
C GLY A 32 0.75 24.74 -8.27
N ARG A 33 1.00 26.05 -8.48
CA ARG A 33 0.70 27.16 -7.56
C ARG A 33 1.02 26.81 -6.11
N VAL A 34 2.25 26.42 -5.87
CA VAL A 34 2.65 25.72 -4.65
C VAL A 34 2.76 26.68 -3.48
N GLY A 35 1.87 26.53 -2.49
CA GLY A 35 1.91 27.31 -1.26
C GLY A 35 3.19 27.05 -0.46
N PHE A 36 3.60 25.78 -0.35
CA PHE A 36 4.83 25.39 0.32
C PHE A 36 5.51 24.19 -0.32
N TYR A 37 6.83 24.25 -0.42
CA TYR A 37 7.70 23.16 -0.82
C TYR A 37 8.79 22.97 0.23
N PHE A 38 9.09 21.72 0.54
CA PHE A 38 10.22 21.29 1.35
C PHE A 38 10.96 20.19 0.59
N GLU A 39 12.28 20.29 0.57
CA GLU A 39 13.16 19.19 0.19
C GLU A 39 14.38 19.18 1.11
N SER A 40 14.69 18.02 1.69
CA SER A 40 15.99 17.79 2.30
C SER A 40 16.91 17.06 1.33
N ASP A 41 18.21 17.31 1.45
CA ASP A 41 19.27 16.57 0.77
C ASP A 41 20.50 16.57 1.69
N ARG A 42 20.78 15.44 2.33
CA ARG A 42 21.91 15.21 3.25
C ARG A 42 22.06 16.27 4.36
N ASP A 43 22.82 17.33 4.10
CA ASP A 43 23.20 18.41 5.01
C ASP A 43 22.35 19.69 4.85
N ARG A 44 21.56 19.79 3.77
CA ARG A 44 20.77 20.98 3.42
C ARG A 44 19.27 20.72 3.38
N ILE A 45 18.52 21.80 3.62
CA ILE A 45 17.08 21.90 3.41
C ILE A 45 16.84 23.06 2.45
N ILE A 46 15.94 22.83 1.49
CA ILE A 46 15.47 23.77 0.49
C ILE A 46 13.98 23.98 0.72
N LEU A 47 13.59 25.21 1.01
CA LEU A 47 12.20 25.62 1.14
C LEU A 47 11.80 26.46 -0.08
N GLY A 48 10.57 26.31 -0.56
CA GLY A 48 10.06 27.02 -1.73
C GLY A 48 8.59 27.41 -1.60
N SER A 49 8.17 28.47 -2.29
CA SER A 49 6.76 28.90 -2.36
C SER A 49 6.53 29.76 -3.61
N ALA A 50 5.37 29.58 -4.24
CA ALA A 50 4.83 30.46 -5.27
C ALA A 50 3.85 31.45 -4.61
N ILE A 51 4.15 32.74 -4.75
CA ILE A 51 3.55 33.82 -3.98
C ILE A 51 2.89 34.81 -4.95
N ASP A 52 1.59 35.06 -4.78
CA ASP A 52 0.85 36.05 -5.56
C ASP A 52 1.22 37.46 -5.05
N VAL A 53 1.68 38.31 -5.96
CA VAL A 53 2.25 39.63 -5.66
C VAL A 53 1.71 40.71 -6.59
N GLN A 54 1.96 41.98 -6.25
CA GLN A 54 1.67 43.12 -7.12
C GLN A 54 2.69 44.24 -6.93
N LYS A 55 3.17 44.81 -8.04
CA LYS A 55 3.87 46.11 -8.03
C LYS A 55 2.82 47.22 -8.11
N LYS A 56 2.96 48.28 -7.30
CA LYS A 56 2.00 49.39 -7.25
C LYS A 56 1.72 49.95 -8.66
N GLY A 57 0.44 49.96 -9.05
CA GLY A 57 0.01 50.42 -10.38
C GLY A 57 0.27 49.46 -11.55
N LYS A 58 0.71 48.23 -11.29
CA LYS A 58 0.83 47.13 -12.28
C LYS A 58 -0.24 46.06 -12.04
N ARG A 59 -0.39 45.14 -12.99
CA ARG A 59 -1.18 43.91 -12.81
C ARG A 59 -0.59 43.04 -11.70
N GLN A 60 -1.41 42.11 -11.19
CA GLN A 60 -0.94 41.02 -10.33
C GLN A 60 0.06 40.14 -11.09
N ASP A 61 1.01 39.58 -10.35
CA ASP A 61 2.10 38.75 -10.86
C ASP A 61 2.37 37.60 -9.88
N LEU A 62 3.14 36.59 -10.31
CA LEU A 62 3.51 35.44 -9.48
C LEU A 62 5.04 35.40 -9.35
N HIS A 63 5.55 35.33 -8.12
CA HIS A 63 6.98 35.13 -7.88
C HIS A 63 7.25 33.90 -7.04
N ILE A 64 8.36 33.23 -7.33
CA ILE A 64 8.76 32.01 -6.65
C ILE A 64 9.96 32.35 -5.78
N TYR A 65 9.81 32.11 -4.48
CA TYR A 65 10.85 32.35 -3.48
C TYR A 65 11.40 31.02 -2.98
N PHE A 66 12.72 30.87 -3.04
CA PHE A 66 13.47 29.77 -2.46
C PHE A 66 14.34 30.26 -1.30
N MET A 67 14.51 29.40 -0.29
CA MET A 67 15.42 29.60 0.84
C MET A 67 16.19 28.31 1.11
N GLU A 68 17.48 28.44 1.42
CA GLU A 68 18.35 27.31 1.76
C GLU A 68 18.92 27.47 3.17
N CYS A 69 18.80 26.41 3.97
CA CYS A 69 19.31 26.33 5.32
C CYS A 69 19.98 24.97 5.59
N GLN A 70 20.76 24.87 6.66
CA GLN A 70 21.42 23.64 7.09
C GLN A 70 20.44 22.74 7.86
N ILE A 71 20.53 21.43 7.65
CA ILE A 71 19.60 20.45 8.24
C ILE A 71 19.63 20.43 9.77
N GLU A 72 20.81 20.59 10.36
CA GLU A 72 21.04 20.70 11.82
C GLU A 72 20.30 21.89 12.43
N SER A 73 19.98 22.89 11.60
CA SER A 73 19.27 24.11 11.99
C SER A 73 17.76 23.99 11.92
N PHE A 74 17.22 22.83 11.50
CA PHE A 74 15.79 22.64 11.36
C PHE A 74 15.08 22.64 12.72
N GLN A 75 14.27 23.67 12.92
CA GLN A 75 13.28 23.78 13.98
C GLN A 75 11.95 24.18 13.33
N VAL A 76 10.82 23.92 14.00
CA VAL A 76 9.47 24.26 13.48
C VAL A 76 9.35 25.75 13.12
N SER A 77 10.06 26.64 13.81
CA SER A 77 10.10 28.07 13.49
C SER A 77 10.59 28.38 12.07
N VAL A 78 11.45 27.53 11.48
CA VAL A 78 12.06 27.77 10.16
C VAL A 78 11.01 27.92 9.06
N ILE A 79 9.84 27.29 9.18
CA ILE A 79 8.72 27.45 8.25
C ILE A 79 8.09 28.86 8.38
N ARG A 80 7.99 29.40 9.60
CA ARG A 80 7.53 30.78 9.83
C ARG A 80 8.58 31.79 9.36
N ASP A 81 9.84 31.55 9.72
CA ASP A 81 10.98 32.39 9.35
C ASP A 81 11.14 32.46 7.82
N PHE A 82 10.91 31.36 7.11
CA PHE A 82 10.84 31.30 5.65
C PHE A 82 9.86 32.32 5.05
N TYR A 83 8.61 32.34 5.51
CA TYR A 83 7.61 33.29 4.99
C TYR A 83 7.90 34.73 5.39
N LEU A 84 8.40 34.97 6.61
CA LEU A 84 8.82 36.31 7.04
C LEU A 84 9.95 36.85 6.15
N ASN A 85 10.94 36.01 5.83
CA ASN A 85 12.02 36.35 4.92
C ASN A 85 11.52 36.56 3.47
N ALA A 86 10.60 35.71 2.99
CA ALA A 86 10.00 35.85 1.67
C ALA A 86 9.26 37.20 1.51
N VAL A 87 8.41 37.56 2.49
CA VAL A 87 7.67 38.83 2.52
C VAL A 87 8.62 40.03 2.59
N ALA A 88 9.69 39.95 3.38
CA ALA A 88 10.71 40.99 3.43
C ALA A 88 11.44 41.16 2.08
N SER A 89 11.97 40.08 1.51
CA SER A 89 12.69 40.12 0.23
C SER A 89 11.83 40.61 -0.94
N LEU A 90 10.54 40.24 -0.99
CA LEU A 90 9.61 40.73 -2.00
C LEU A 90 9.29 42.22 -1.81
N ARG A 91 9.14 42.68 -0.57
CA ARG A 91 8.94 44.11 -0.24
C ARG A 91 10.16 44.96 -0.64
N ASP A 92 11.36 44.48 -0.35
CA ASP A 92 12.61 45.14 -0.73
C ASP A 92 12.78 45.20 -2.27
N ALA A 93 12.27 44.18 -2.99
CA ALA A 93 12.17 44.17 -4.45
C ALA A 93 11.03 45.05 -5.02
N GLY A 94 10.29 45.77 -4.17
CA GLY A 94 9.22 46.70 -4.52
C GLY A 94 7.86 46.06 -4.80
N TYR A 95 7.61 44.84 -4.32
CA TYR A 95 6.33 44.14 -4.44
C TYR A 95 5.52 44.19 -3.14
N GLU A 96 4.21 44.29 -3.28
CA GLU A 96 3.24 43.96 -2.25
C GLU A 96 2.87 42.47 -2.37
N VAL A 97 2.79 41.76 -1.25
CA VAL A 97 2.36 40.35 -1.21
C VAL A 97 0.86 40.32 -0.99
N LEU A 98 0.13 39.68 -1.91
CA LEU A 98 -1.34 39.65 -1.88
C LEU A 98 -1.88 38.46 -1.11
N ASN A 99 -1.41 37.26 -1.48
CA ASN A 99 -1.81 36.02 -0.83
C ASN A 99 -0.73 34.95 -1.01
N ILE A 100 -0.85 33.85 -0.27
CA ILE A 100 -0.08 32.62 -0.51
C ILE A 100 -1.10 31.48 -0.66
N TRP A 101 -0.99 30.71 -1.75
CA TRP A 101 -1.88 29.58 -2.09
C TRP A 101 -3.37 29.95 -2.32
N GLY A 102 -3.74 31.24 -2.28
CA GLY A 102 -5.11 31.75 -2.28
C GLY A 102 -5.60 32.24 -0.91
N ASP A 103 -4.78 32.16 0.15
CA ASP A 103 -5.11 32.66 1.49
C ASP A 103 -4.52 34.06 1.71
N GLU A 104 -5.36 35.08 1.56
CA GLU A 104 -5.04 36.49 1.82
C GLU A 104 -4.76 36.78 3.31
N ARG A 105 -5.31 35.95 4.22
CA ARG A 105 -5.19 36.14 5.67
C ARG A 105 -3.93 35.48 6.23
N PHE A 106 -3.37 34.49 5.53
CA PHE A 106 -2.17 33.79 5.98
C PHE A 106 -1.02 34.76 6.26
N VAL A 107 -0.75 35.70 5.35
CA VAL A 107 0.34 36.68 5.46
C VAL A 107 0.17 37.58 6.69
N SER A 108 -1.04 38.08 6.95
CA SER A 108 -1.31 38.89 8.14
C SER A 108 -1.28 38.09 9.45
N SER A 109 -1.39 36.76 9.38
CA SER A 109 -1.29 35.86 10.53
C SER A 109 0.14 35.47 10.93
N LEU A 110 1.16 35.72 10.08
CA LEU A 110 2.54 35.23 10.25
C LEU A 110 3.16 35.56 11.62
N ASP A 111 2.84 36.72 12.20
CA ASP A 111 3.36 37.13 13.52
C ASP A 111 2.76 36.35 14.70
N THR A 112 1.58 35.78 14.51
CA THR A 112 0.83 34.98 15.50
C THR A 112 0.67 33.52 15.06
N LEU A 113 1.44 33.09 14.05
CA LEU A 113 1.33 31.77 13.44
C LEU A 113 1.94 30.70 14.35
N THR A 114 1.12 30.16 15.25
CA THR A 114 1.42 28.89 15.92
C THR A 114 1.21 27.74 14.93
N LEU A 115 2.32 27.11 14.51
CA LEU A 115 2.32 25.81 13.83
C LEU A 115 2.56 24.71 14.88
N GLY A 116 1.79 23.63 14.79
CA GLY A 116 1.90 22.50 15.71
C GLY A 116 0.68 21.58 15.58
N TYR A 117 0.89 20.29 15.80
CA TYR A 117 -0.17 19.28 15.66
C TYR A 117 -0.87 19.06 17.00
N SER A 118 -2.20 19.11 17.01
CA SER A 118 -2.99 18.86 18.22
C SER A 118 -3.10 17.36 18.49
N GLY A 119 -3.30 16.97 19.76
CA GLY A 119 -3.35 15.56 20.16
C GLY A 119 -4.44 14.72 19.46
N GLN A 120 -5.51 15.36 18.98
CA GLN A 120 -6.59 14.68 18.24
C GLN A 120 -6.14 14.19 16.85
N SER A 121 -5.09 14.78 16.27
CA SER A 121 -4.64 14.45 14.91
C SER A 121 -3.51 13.40 14.86
N GLY A 122 -3.10 12.86 16.02
CA GLY A 122 -2.05 11.83 16.14
C GLY A 122 -2.19 10.61 15.19
N PRO A 123 -3.40 10.07 14.92
CA PRO A 123 -3.58 8.98 13.96
C PRO A 123 -3.22 9.34 12.52
N VAL A 124 -3.50 10.59 12.09
CA VAL A 124 -3.16 11.10 10.75
C VAL A 124 -1.65 11.30 10.64
N LEU A 125 -1.02 11.90 11.65
CA LEU A 125 0.43 12.10 11.69
C LEU A 125 1.19 10.76 11.62
N SER A 126 0.74 9.77 12.37
CA SER A 126 1.31 8.42 12.38
C SER A 126 1.10 7.70 11.05
N TYR A 127 -0.08 7.86 10.43
CA TYR A 127 -0.38 7.28 9.11
C TYR A 127 0.54 7.83 8.02
N LEU A 128 0.62 9.15 7.88
CA LEU A 128 1.41 9.80 6.83
C LEU A 128 2.91 9.57 7.01
N SER A 129 3.44 9.78 8.22
CA SER A 129 4.84 9.46 8.53
C SER A 129 5.17 7.99 8.27
N GLY A 130 4.19 7.10 8.50
CA GLY A 130 4.29 5.68 8.23
C GLY A 130 4.36 5.32 6.74
N LYS A 131 3.55 5.96 5.88
CA LYS A 131 3.62 5.78 4.42
C LYS A 131 4.95 6.28 3.85
N ILE A 132 5.44 7.44 4.32
CA ILE A 132 6.75 7.98 3.94
C ILE A 132 7.89 7.01 4.31
N VAL A 133 7.86 6.44 5.53
CA VAL A 133 8.81 5.40 5.96
C VAL A 133 8.70 4.13 5.13
N ALA A 134 7.48 3.71 4.79
CA ALA A 134 7.21 2.56 3.92
C ALA A 134 7.55 2.82 2.44
N GLN A 135 8.08 4.00 2.10
CA GLN A 135 8.43 4.43 0.74
C GLN A 135 7.21 4.40 -0.20
N LYS A 136 6.05 4.85 0.31
CA LYS A 136 4.78 4.98 -0.42
C LYS A 136 4.38 6.47 -0.50
N PRO A 137 3.87 6.94 -1.66
CA PRO A 137 3.32 8.29 -1.78
C PRO A 137 2.25 8.56 -0.72
N SER A 138 2.36 9.70 -0.03
CA SER A 138 1.46 10.08 1.06
C SER A 138 0.65 11.29 0.65
N TYR A 139 -0.68 11.19 0.78
CA TYR A 139 -1.60 12.27 0.41
C TYR A 139 -2.43 12.70 1.60
N ALA A 140 -2.64 14.00 1.70
CA ALA A 140 -3.60 14.61 2.60
C ALA A 140 -4.37 15.72 1.88
N PHE A 141 -5.54 16.08 2.38
CA PHE A 141 -6.29 17.20 1.82
C PHE A 141 -7.04 18.04 2.85
N THR A 142 -7.14 19.33 2.55
CA THR A 142 -7.88 20.36 3.29
C THR A 142 -7.94 21.63 2.46
N LYS A 143 -8.98 22.45 2.64
CA LYS A 143 -9.03 23.82 2.09
C LYS A 143 -8.39 24.88 3.01
N ASP A 144 -7.99 24.51 4.22
CA ASP A 144 -7.37 25.38 5.23
C ASP A 144 -5.83 25.33 5.09
N PHE A 145 -5.23 26.41 4.58
CA PHE A 145 -3.78 26.47 4.38
C PHE A 145 -2.99 26.36 5.68
N LYS A 146 -3.47 26.99 6.76
CA LYS A 146 -2.83 26.91 8.08
C LYS A 146 -2.85 25.49 8.62
N ARG A 147 -3.92 24.72 8.35
CA ARG A 147 -4.02 23.29 8.69
C ARG A 147 -3.08 22.43 7.87
N ALA A 148 -2.96 22.67 6.56
CA ALA A 148 -1.98 22.01 5.70
C ALA A 148 -0.54 22.26 6.19
N MET A 149 -0.21 23.53 6.48
CA MET A 149 1.10 23.91 7.01
C MET A 149 1.37 23.31 8.40
N SER A 150 0.37 23.21 9.26
CA SER A 150 0.49 22.59 10.59
C SER A 150 0.75 21.08 10.50
N LEU A 151 0.15 20.39 9.52
CA LEU A 151 0.46 19.00 9.21
C LEU A 151 1.91 18.85 8.74
N VAL A 152 2.33 19.59 7.71
CA VAL A 152 3.68 19.45 7.15
C VAL A 152 4.73 19.75 8.21
N SER A 153 4.50 20.78 9.03
CA SER A 153 5.31 21.07 10.22
C SER A 153 5.42 19.87 11.15
N GLY A 154 4.31 19.22 11.51
CA GLY A 154 4.30 18.06 12.41
C GLY A 154 5.01 16.84 11.81
N VAL A 155 4.80 16.55 10.52
CA VAL A 155 5.48 15.45 9.81
C VAL A 155 6.99 15.68 9.77
N LEU A 156 7.43 16.88 9.37
CA LEU A 156 8.84 17.23 9.33
C LEU A 156 9.50 17.20 10.72
N GLU A 157 8.76 17.55 11.78
CA GLU A 157 9.26 17.44 13.15
C GLU A 157 9.48 15.98 13.57
N VAL A 158 8.53 15.08 13.28
CA VAL A 158 8.66 13.63 13.49
C VAL A 158 9.83 13.05 12.68
N MET A 159 9.98 13.51 11.43
CA MET A 159 11.02 13.06 10.51
C MET A 159 12.39 13.71 10.73
N GLN A 160 12.53 14.70 11.60
CA GLN A 160 13.79 15.42 11.84
C GLN A 160 15.05 14.52 11.95
N PRO A 161 15.05 13.38 12.68
CA PRO A 161 16.25 12.52 12.81
C PRO A 161 16.61 11.75 11.54
N ILE A 162 15.78 11.82 10.49
CA ILE A 162 15.92 11.06 9.25
C ILE A 162 15.86 11.94 7.99
N LEU A 163 15.69 13.26 8.14
CA LEU A 163 15.63 14.19 7.00
C LEU A 163 16.86 14.09 6.09
N PHE A 164 18.03 13.71 6.61
CA PHE A 164 19.27 13.54 5.83
C PHE A 164 19.17 12.46 4.72
N LEU A 165 18.13 11.60 4.77
CA LEU A 165 17.84 10.58 3.75
C LEU A 165 17.17 11.11 2.47
N GLY A 166 16.87 12.41 2.41
CA GLY A 166 16.34 13.08 1.23
C GLY A 166 14.84 12.90 1.03
N TYR A 167 14.03 13.75 1.67
CA TYR A 167 12.56 13.70 1.63
C TYR A 167 11.99 15.00 1.06
N ARG A 168 10.91 14.87 0.29
CA ARG A 168 10.18 15.99 -0.32
C ARG A 168 8.76 16.09 0.25
N CYS A 169 8.32 17.29 0.59
CA CYS A 169 6.95 17.56 1.02
C CYS A 169 6.40 18.80 0.30
N ALA A 170 5.10 18.78 0.01
CA ALA A 170 4.43 19.81 -0.78
C ALA A 170 3.05 20.18 -0.22
N VAL A 171 2.71 21.46 -0.30
CA VAL A 171 1.33 21.98 -0.19
C VAL A 171 1.05 22.74 -1.49
N GLY A 172 0.31 22.10 -2.39
CA GLY A 172 0.06 22.59 -3.77
C GLY A 172 -1.42 22.64 -4.08
N ARG A 173 -1.82 23.31 -5.17
CA ARG A 173 -3.19 23.15 -5.70
C ARG A 173 -3.34 21.82 -6.42
N ASP A 174 -2.27 21.42 -7.11
CA ASP A 174 -2.13 20.16 -7.81
C ASP A 174 -0.94 19.35 -7.26
N ALA A 175 -0.89 18.06 -7.59
CA ALA A 175 0.28 17.25 -7.31
C ALA A 175 1.48 17.78 -8.12
N ILE A 176 2.50 18.30 -7.43
CA ILE A 176 3.76 18.68 -8.04
C ILE A 176 4.40 17.41 -8.60
N ASP A 177 4.75 17.41 -9.89
CA ASP A 177 5.45 16.31 -10.57
C ASP A 177 4.69 14.97 -10.47
N ARG A 178 3.79 14.71 -11.43
CA ARG A 178 2.98 13.47 -11.48
C ARG A 178 3.83 12.21 -11.69
N GLU A 179 4.97 12.33 -12.36
CA GLU A 179 5.86 11.19 -12.65
C GLU A 179 6.72 10.82 -11.43
N ASN A 180 7.11 11.82 -10.64
CA ASN A 180 7.94 11.64 -9.45
C ASN A 180 7.44 12.50 -8.27
N PRO A 181 6.26 12.18 -7.69
CA PRO A 181 5.61 12.99 -6.69
C PRO A 181 6.42 13.11 -5.37
N PRO A 182 6.25 14.21 -4.61
CA PRO A 182 6.77 14.34 -3.25
C PRO A 182 6.37 13.16 -2.35
N ASP A 183 7.23 12.81 -1.38
CA ASP A 183 6.92 11.78 -0.39
C ASP A 183 5.62 12.08 0.39
N LEU A 184 5.33 13.38 0.60
CA LEU A 184 4.06 13.92 1.10
C LEU A 184 3.53 15.04 0.22
N SER A 185 2.28 14.93 -0.24
CA SER A 185 1.54 16.01 -0.91
C SER A 185 0.26 16.34 -0.14
N VAL A 186 0.06 17.63 0.17
CA VAL A 186 -1.18 18.17 0.74
C VAL A 186 -1.88 19.02 -0.31
N LEU A 187 -3.14 18.70 -0.58
CA LEU A 187 -3.92 19.24 -1.70
C LEU A 187 -5.24 19.89 -1.21
N PRO A 188 -5.90 20.77 -1.99
CA PRO A 188 -7.19 21.35 -1.62
C PRO A 188 -8.34 20.33 -1.64
N MET A 189 -8.17 19.22 -2.38
CA MET A 189 -9.15 18.16 -2.58
C MET A 189 -8.46 16.79 -2.57
N LYS A 190 -9.23 15.71 -2.35
CA LYS A 190 -8.71 14.35 -2.37
C LYS A 190 -8.18 14.00 -3.78
N PRO A 191 -6.94 13.52 -3.94
CA PRO A 191 -6.46 13.01 -5.22
C PRO A 191 -7.21 11.73 -5.63
N TYR A 192 -7.54 11.62 -6.92
CA TYR A 192 -8.32 10.51 -7.47
C TYR A 192 -7.58 9.17 -7.37
N ASN A 193 -8.31 8.10 -7.04
CA ASN A 193 -7.79 6.74 -6.80
C ASN A 193 -6.59 6.65 -5.84
N GLN A 194 -6.35 7.67 -5.02
CA GLN A 194 -5.29 7.70 -4.03
C GLN A 194 -5.84 7.63 -2.61
N HIS A 195 -5.20 6.82 -1.77
CA HIS A 195 -5.45 6.77 -0.34
C HIS A 195 -4.91 8.04 0.35
N ALA A 196 -5.78 8.77 1.04
CA ALA A 196 -5.47 10.09 1.58
C ALA A 196 -6.11 10.36 2.95
N ALA A 197 -5.49 11.24 3.73
CA ALA A 197 -6.06 11.73 4.99
C ALA A 197 -6.84 13.05 4.77
N ASN A 198 -8.10 13.07 5.18
CA ASN A 198 -8.90 14.29 5.26
C ASN A 198 -8.53 15.02 6.56
N LEU A 199 -7.90 16.20 6.47
CA LEU A 199 -7.51 16.93 7.68
C LEU A 199 -8.68 17.70 8.31
N ASP A 200 -9.78 17.88 7.57
CA ASP A 200 -10.97 18.60 8.03
C ASP A 200 -11.89 17.72 8.86
N SER A 201 -11.98 16.41 8.55
CA SER A 201 -12.69 15.43 9.38
C SER A 201 -11.78 14.57 10.26
N GLY A 202 -10.46 14.59 10.03
CA GLY A 202 -9.49 13.69 10.67
C GLY A 202 -9.57 12.23 10.19
N GLN A 203 -10.43 11.92 9.21
CA GLN A 203 -10.59 10.57 8.68
C GLN A 203 -9.45 10.21 7.72
N ILE A 204 -9.13 8.92 7.65
CA ILE A 204 -8.13 8.37 6.73
C ILE A 204 -8.84 7.41 5.79
N ASP A 205 -8.80 7.72 4.50
CA ASP A 205 -9.39 6.90 3.43
C ASP A 205 -8.33 5.90 2.91
N ASP A 206 -7.99 4.95 3.78
CA ASP A 206 -7.04 3.86 3.53
C ASP A 206 -7.45 2.67 4.42
N THR A 207 -7.84 1.55 3.82
CA THR A 207 -8.18 0.29 4.54
C THR A 207 -6.99 -0.26 5.33
N ASP A 208 -5.78 0.17 4.96
CA ASP A 208 -4.51 -0.34 5.42
C ASP A 208 -3.84 0.67 6.38
N ALA A 209 -4.55 1.76 6.71
CA ALA A 209 -4.11 2.84 7.59
C ALA A 209 -3.46 2.34 8.88
N SER A 210 -4.02 1.29 9.51
CA SER A 210 -3.50 0.70 10.75
C SER A 210 -2.09 0.12 10.60
N THR A 211 -1.73 -0.37 9.41
CA THR A 211 -0.40 -0.89 9.11
C THR A 211 0.59 0.27 9.01
N TYR A 212 0.27 1.32 8.25
CA TYR A 212 1.12 2.50 8.14
C TYR A 212 1.24 3.27 9.46
N GLN A 213 0.15 3.45 10.21
CA GLN A 213 0.17 4.02 11.55
C GLN A 213 1.16 3.31 12.48
N ARG A 214 1.33 1.99 12.32
CA ARG A 214 2.31 1.21 13.09
C ARG A 214 3.76 1.58 12.75
N PHE A 215 4.07 1.78 11.47
CA PHE A 215 5.38 2.27 11.02
C PHE A 215 5.66 3.67 11.57
N GLY A 216 4.72 4.61 11.41
CA GLY A 216 4.89 5.98 11.90
C GLY A 216 4.94 6.06 13.42
N LYS A 217 4.16 5.24 14.14
CA LYS A 217 4.24 5.14 15.60
C LYS A 217 5.62 4.69 16.07
N VAL A 218 6.25 3.71 15.41
CA VAL A 218 7.61 3.29 15.75
C VAL A 218 8.62 4.41 15.50
N LEU A 219 8.50 5.18 14.41
CA LEU A 219 9.32 6.37 14.17
C LEU A 219 9.16 7.41 15.30
N ILE A 220 7.92 7.73 15.68
CA ILE A 220 7.60 8.69 16.76
C ILE A 220 8.16 8.19 18.11
N ASP A 221 7.82 6.97 18.52
CA ASP A 221 8.21 6.39 19.81
C ASP A 221 9.74 6.21 19.94
N ASN A 222 10.48 6.07 18.81
CA ASN A 222 11.92 5.82 18.79
C ASN A 222 12.76 7.03 18.33
N ARG A 223 12.17 8.21 18.11
CA ARG A 223 12.80 9.44 17.56
C ARG A 223 14.17 9.72 18.20
N SER A 224 14.25 9.73 19.54
CA SER A 224 15.48 9.95 20.31
C SER A 224 16.59 8.91 20.05
N SER A 225 16.22 7.65 19.77
CA SER A 225 17.18 6.56 19.51
C SER A 225 17.68 6.52 18.06
N LEU A 226 17.02 7.25 17.16
CA LEU A 226 17.36 7.31 15.73
C LEU A 226 18.41 8.40 15.46
N PHE A 227 18.36 9.54 16.18
CA PHE A 227 19.41 10.58 16.16
C PHE A 227 20.82 9.99 16.40
N GLY A 228 20.96 9.00 17.29
CA GLY A 228 22.24 8.33 17.54
C GLY A 228 22.69 7.30 16.49
N LYS A 229 21.98 7.14 15.37
CA LYS A 229 22.15 6.04 14.40
C LYS A 229 22.33 6.48 12.95
N GLU A 230 22.47 7.77 12.66
CA GLU A 230 22.57 8.31 11.28
C GLU A 230 23.57 7.52 10.40
N GLN A 231 24.79 7.30 10.92
CA GLN A 231 25.86 6.53 10.28
C GLN A 231 25.48 5.07 9.93
N ARG A 232 24.54 4.47 10.65
CA ARG A 232 24.10 3.08 10.43
C ARG A 232 22.93 3.00 9.44
N ILE A 233 22.07 4.01 9.44
CA ILE A 233 20.86 4.04 8.62
C ILE A 233 21.23 4.42 7.18
N GLY A 234 21.69 5.63 6.90
CA GLY A 234 22.29 6.01 5.60
C GLY A 234 21.44 5.89 4.32
N THR A 235 20.32 5.16 4.30
CA THR A 235 19.38 5.02 3.17
C THR A 235 17.94 4.83 3.66
N LYS A 236 16.94 5.24 2.85
CA LYS A 236 15.50 5.00 3.14
C LYS A 236 15.19 3.52 3.37
N GLN A 237 15.78 2.61 2.58
CA GLN A 237 15.59 1.17 2.77
C GLN A 237 16.11 0.67 4.13
N LYS A 238 17.30 1.08 4.56
CA LYS A 238 17.84 0.67 5.88
C LYS A 238 17.02 1.24 7.05
N LEU A 239 16.39 2.41 6.88
CA LEU A 239 15.43 2.93 7.85
C LEU A 239 14.20 2.03 7.95
N LEU A 240 13.58 1.70 6.81
CA LEU A 240 12.44 0.79 6.74
C LEU A 240 12.78 -0.55 7.42
N ASN A 241 13.94 -1.13 7.12
CA ASN A 241 14.43 -2.35 7.77
C ASN A 241 14.53 -2.19 9.29
N ALA A 242 15.11 -1.09 9.80
CA ALA A 242 15.27 -0.88 11.24
C ALA A 242 13.92 -0.71 11.97
N ILE A 243 12.92 -0.15 11.30
CA ILE A 243 11.56 0.01 11.82
C ILE A 243 10.79 -1.33 11.76
N GLU A 244 10.85 -2.05 10.64
CA GLU A 244 10.31 -3.41 10.49
C GLU A 244 10.88 -4.35 11.56
N ASP A 245 12.19 -4.35 11.74
CA ASP A 245 12.89 -5.18 12.73
C ASP A 245 12.51 -4.82 14.18
N THR A 246 12.07 -3.57 14.43
CA THR A 246 11.53 -3.13 15.72
C THR A 246 10.08 -3.60 15.91
N ILE A 247 9.23 -3.50 14.88
CA ILE A 247 7.86 -4.05 14.88
C ILE A 247 7.89 -5.57 15.11
N ARG A 248 8.76 -6.27 14.38
CA ARG A 248 8.94 -7.73 14.38
C ARG A 248 9.28 -8.30 15.75
N ARG A 249 10.13 -7.62 16.53
CA ARG A 249 10.51 -8.05 17.89
C ARG A 249 9.35 -8.04 18.88
N GLY A 250 8.31 -7.24 18.64
CA GLY A 250 7.10 -7.19 19.45
C GLY A 250 5.99 -8.18 19.02
N LEU A 251 6.29 -9.12 18.11
CA LEU A 251 5.29 -10.03 17.53
C LEU A 251 5.60 -11.51 17.79
N THR A 252 4.54 -12.26 18.09
CA THR A 252 4.57 -13.73 18.09
C THR A 252 4.71 -14.26 16.65
N PRO A 253 5.21 -15.50 16.44
CA PRO A 253 5.49 -16.01 15.08
C PRO A 253 4.26 -15.99 14.16
N SER A 254 3.09 -16.38 14.68
CA SER A 254 1.80 -16.29 13.97
C SER A 254 1.46 -14.87 13.50
N LYS A 255 1.69 -13.86 14.35
CA LYS A 255 1.47 -12.45 14.01
C LYS A 255 2.59 -11.87 13.13
N ARG A 256 3.81 -12.43 13.16
CA ARG A 256 4.88 -12.10 12.20
C ARG A 256 4.49 -12.56 10.80
N LEU A 257 3.96 -13.78 10.66
CA LEU A 257 3.42 -14.27 9.39
C LEU A 257 2.36 -13.33 8.81
N ASP A 258 1.34 -12.98 9.60
CA ASP A 258 0.28 -12.05 9.15
C ASP A 258 0.83 -10.66 8.79
N HIS A 259 1.81 -10.16 9.54
CA HIS A 259 2.50 -8.92 9.20
C HIS A 259 3.22 -9.02 7.86
N TYR A 260 3.98 -10.08 7.59
CA TYR A 260 4.71 -10.21 6.32
C TYR A 260 3.79 -10.43 5.12
N SER A 261 2.72 -11.22 5.25
CA SER A 261 1.70 -11.33 4.20
C SER A 261 1.15 -9.95 3.84
N ARG A 262 0.87 -9.12 4.87
CA ARG A 262 0.41 -7.75 4.67
C ARG A 262 1.43 -6.82 4.04
N LEU A 263 2.73 -7.00 4.32
CA LEU A 263 3.79 -6.24 3.63
C LEU A 263 3.95 -6.68 2.17
N ASP A 264 3.86 -7.98 1.89
CA ASP A 264 3.88 -8.53 0.53
C ASP A 264 2.69 -7.98 -0.28
N GLU A 265 1.46 -8.01 0.27
CA GLU A 265 0.24 -7.41 -0.33
C GLU A 265 0.40 -5.91 -0.66
N LEU A 266 0.95 -5.14 0.29
CA LEU A 266 1.19 -3.70 0.15
C LEU A 266 2.38 -3.36 -0.76
N ASN A 267 3.09 -4.35 -1.30
CA ASN A 267 4.36 -4.20 -2.01
C ASN A 267 5.39 -3.37 -1.21
N ILE A 268 5.48 -3.60 0.11
CA ILE A 268 6.46 -2.94 0.99
C ILE A 268 7.70 -3.83 1.08
N PRO A 269 8.90 -3.37 0.68
CA PRO A 269 10.10 -4.20 0.71
C PRO A 269 10.48 -4.65 2.13
N ARG A 270 10.41 -5.96 2.39
CA ARG A 270 10.89 -6.58 3.63
C ARG A 270 12.29 -7.16 3.47
N THR A 271 13.09 -7.11 4.53
CA THR A 271 14.48 -7.63 4.51
C THR A 271 14.76 -8.69 5.57
N SER A 272 13.87 -8.85 6.56
CA SER A 272 13.92 -9.98 7.48
C SER A 272 13.75 -11.30 6.73
N SER A 273 14.80 -12.12 6.70
CA SER A 273 14.66 -13.52 6.30
C SER A 273 13.76 -14.25 7.30
N ASN A 274 12.77 -15.01 6.82
CA ASN A 274 11.92 -15.89 7.62
C ASN A 274 12.77 -16.63 8.67
N THR A 275 12.38 -16.63 9.95
CA THR A 275 13.09 -17.43 10.96
C THR A 275 12.63 -18.89 10.91
N ILE A 276 13.44 -19.80 11.48
CA ILE A 276 13.04 -21.22 11.65
C ILE A 276 11.71 -21.33 12.40
N GLU A 277 11.59 -20.57 13.49
CA GLU A 277 10.37 -20.46 14.30
C GLU A 277 9.17 -20.02 13.46
N ASP A 278 9.31 -18.95 12.66
CA ASP A 278 8.22 -18.51 11.76
C ASP A 278 7.83 -19.59 10.76
N ALA A 279 8.81 -20.26 10.15
CA ALA A 279 8.59 -21.30 9.15
C ALA A 279 7.88 -22.53 9.72
N VAL A 280 8.21 -22.92 10.95
CA VAL A 280 7.59 -24.05 11.64
C VAL A 280 6.20 -23.70 12.14
N THR A 281 6.01 -22.54 12.78
CA THR A 281 4.69 -22.09 13.25
C THR A 281 3.72 -21.85 12.08
N ALA A 282 4.18 -21.29 10.96
CA ALA A 282 3.33 -21.07 9.77
C ALA A 282 2.75 -22.37 9.22
N VAL A 283 3.51 -23.46 9.25
CA VAL A 283 3.04 -24.80 8.86
C VAL A 283 2.08 -25.37 9.90
N ILE A 284 2.43 -25.36 11.19
CA ILE A 284 1.59 -25.93 12.25
C ILE A 284 0.23 -25.20 12.32
N GLU A 285 0.25 -23.88 12.52
CA GLU A 285 -0.96 -23.11 12.82
C GLU A 285 -1.79 -22.75 11.59
N LYS A 286 -1.15 -22.46 10.45
CA LYS A 286 -1.83 -21.92 9.25
C LYS A 286 -1.75 -22.84 8.02
N ASN A 287 -1.14 -24.02 8.14
CA ASN A 287 -0.88 -24.94 7.02
C ASN A 287 -0.14 -24.28 5.84
N ASN A 288 0.61 -23.20 6.08
CA ASN A 288 1.23 -22.39 5.04
C ASN A 288 2.64 -22.91 4.72
N THR A 289 2.70 -23.90 3.84
CA THR A 289 3.94 -24.55 3.42
C THR A 289 4.78 -23.71 2.45
N ALA A 290 4.18 -22.75 1.73
CA ALA A 290 4.91 -21.80 0.88
C ALA A 290 5.85 -20.89 1.71
N TYR A 291 5.47 -20.57 2.94
CA TYR A 291 6.31 -19.80 3.86
C TYR A 291 7.53 -20.60 4.35
N LEU A 292 7.37 -21.92 4.53
CA LEU A 292 8.49 -22.85 4.76
C LEU A 292 9.39 -22.94 3.51
N GLU A 293 8.82 -23.06 2.32
CA GLU A 293 9.59 -23.11 1.06
C GLU A 293 10.48 -21.86 0.88
N ARG A 294 9.93 -20.66 1.17
CA ARG A 294 10.68 -19.39 1.19
C ARG A 294 11.84 -19.40 2.21
N TYR A 295 11.65 -19.99 3.39
CA TYR A 295 12.74 -20.17 4.36
C TYR A 295 13.83 -21.13 3.86
N LEU A 296 13.41 -22.30 3.35
CA LEU A 296 14.30 -23.36 2.84
C LEU A 296 15.10 -22.92 1.60
N SER A 297 14.60 -21.93 0.86
CA SER A 297 15.26 -21.35 -0.32
C SER A 297 16.16 -20.15 0.00
N GLY A 298 16.14 -19.67 1.24
CA GLY A 298 16.88 -18.49 1.72
C GLY A 298 18.06 -18.86 2.63
N ASN A 299 18.09 -18.25 3.82
CA ASN A 299 19.12 -18.45 4.85
C ASN A 299 18.96 -19.81 5.58
N PHE A 300 18.85 -20.89 4.83
CA PHE A 300 18.60 -22.22 5.37
C PHE A 300 19.82 -22.81 6.08
N ASN A 301 19.69 -23.10 7.38
CA ASN A 301 20.68 -23.86 8.14
C ASN A 301 20.07 -25.20 8.58
N GLN A 302 20.54 -26.30 7.97
CA GLN A 302 20.07 -27.65 8.25
C GLN A 302 20.19 -28.04 9.73
N ARG A 303 21.30 -27.69 10.38
CA ARG A 303 21.58 -28.09 11.77
C ARG A 303 20.62 -27.42 12.74
N ASP A 304 20.45 -26.12 12.59
CA ASP A 304 19.61 -25.33 13.48
C ASP A 304 18.12 -25.62 13.25
N PHE A 305 17.72 -25.81 11.98
CA PHE A 305 16.37 -26.24 11.61
C PHE A 305 16.04 -27.63 12.19
N GLN A 306 16.90 -28.62 12.01
CA GLN A 306 16.70 -29.95 12.59
C GLN A 306 16.62 -29.89 14.11
N LYS A 307 17.55 -29.16 14.76
CA LYS A 307 17.54 -29.00 16.22
C LYS A 307 16.20 -28.44 16.72
N TYR A 308 15.74 -27.33 16.13
CA TYR A 308 14.48 -26.69 16.52
C TYR A 308 13.28 -27.62 16.34
N VAL A 309 13.18 -28.30 15.19
CA VAL A 309 12.07 -29.22 14.90
C VAL A 309 12.08 -30.41 15.87
N TYR A 310 13.25 -30.95 16.25
CA TYR A 310 13.35 -32.02 17.25
C TYR A 310 13.10 -31.57 18.71
N GLU A 311 13.14 -30.27 18.99
CA GLU A 311 12.80 -29.70 20.30
C GLU A 311 11.30 -29.40 20.46
N LEU A 312 10.49 -29.59 19.41
CA LEU A 312 9.03 -29.43 19.46
C LEU A 312 8.35 -30.51 20.33
N PRO A 313 7.22 -30.19 21.01
CA PRO A 313 6.31 -31.17 21.58
C PRO A 313 5.88 -32.21 20.54
N ALA A 314 5.79 -33.49 20.92
CA ALA A 314 5.56 -34.60 19.97
C ALA A 314 4.32 -34.41 19.06
N LEU A 315 3.23 -33.83 19.57
CA LEU A 315 2.04 -33.48 18.77
C LEU A 315 2.35 -32.42 17.69
N GLN A 316 3.07 -31.35 18.07
CA GLN A 316 3.47 -30.28 17.14
C GLN A 316 4.50 -30.78 16.12
N PHE A 317 5.42 -31.66 16.52
CA PHE A 317 6.34 -32.33 15.60
C PHE A 317 5.60 -33.16 14.54
N LEU A 318 4.63 -33.99 14.96
CA LEU A 318 3.87 -34.85 14.05
C LEU A 318 2.99 -34.04 13.10
N ASP A 319 2.33 -32.99 13.60
CA ASP A 319 1.52 -32.08 12.79
C ASP A 319 2.38 -31.30 11.79
N PHE A 320 3.50 -30.71 12.24
CA PHE A 320 4.49 -30.06 11.37
C PHE A 320 4.98 -31.02 10.28
N PHE A 321 5.43 -32.22 10.66
CA PHE A 321 5.99 -33.19 9.71
C PHE A 321 4.95 -33.62 8.68
N THR A 322 3.71 -33.90 9.10
CA THR A 322 2.62 -34.31 8.21
C THR A 322 2.34 -33.25 7.14
N LYS A 323 2.25 -31.98 7.54
CA LYS A 323 2.00 -30.84 6.64
C LYS A 323 3.21 -30.46 5.79
N ALA A 324 4.43 -30.48 6.35
CA ALA A 324 5.66 -30.06 5.67
C ALA A 324 6.26 -31.12 4.72
N LYS A 325 5.85 -32.40 4.84
CA LYS A 325 6.50 -33.55 4.17
C LYS A 325 6.73 -33.33 2.68
N GLU A 326 5.72 -32.86 1.95
CA GLU A 326 5.86 -32.65 0.50
C GLU A 326 6.85 -31.55 0.14
N THR A 327 6.80 -30.41 0.84
CA THR A 327 7.72 -29.28 0.61
C THR A 327 9.16 -29.67 0.92
N LEU A 328 9.38 -30.45 1.99
CA LEU A 328 10.70 -30.99 2.33
C LEU A 328 11.22 -32.01 1.29
N LEU A 329 10.32 -32.74 0.63
CA LEU A 329 10.67 -33.65 -0.49
C LEU A 329 10.91 -32.91 -1.81
N LYS A 330 10.29 -31.75 -2.02
CA LYS A 330 10.44 -30.89 -3.20
C LYS A 330 11.75 -30.08 -3.21
N MET A 331 12.44 -29.95 -2.08
CA MET A 331 13.79 -29.35 -2.03
C MET A 331 14.76 -30.05 -2.99
N LYS A 332 15.30 -29.31 -3.96
CA LYS A 332 16.18 -29.84 -5.03
C LYS A 332 17.57 -30.31 -4.55
N THR A 333 17.93 -30.12 -3.28
CA THR A 333 19.23 -30.49 -2.72
C THR A 333 19.23 -31.88 -2.08
N ALA A 334 20.40 -32.53 -2.02
CA ALA A 334 20.58 -33.79 -1.30
C ALA A 334 20.18 -33.69 0.19
N ASP A 335 20.32 -32.48 0.76
CA ASP A 335 19.93 -32.18 2.13
C ASP A 335 18.43 -32.30 2.37
N GLY A 336 17.58 -31.88 1.43
CA GLY A 336 16.12 -32.03 1.54
C GLY A 336 15.68 -33.47 1.74
N LYS A 337 16.19 -34.39 0.90
CA LYS A 337 15.97 -35.84 1.06
C LYS A 337 16.53 -36.37 2.39
N LYS A 338 17.72 -35.92 2.80
CA LYS A 338 18.34 -36.31 4.09
C LYS A 338 17.52 -35.84 5.30
N ILE A 339 16.99 -34.61 5.26
CA ILE A 339 16.12 -34.04 6.29
C ILE A 339 14.81 -34.83 6.34
N SER A 340 14.15 -35.04 5.19
CA SER A 340 12.89 -35.78 5.11
C SER A 340 13.04 -37.21 5.63
N ASN A 341 14.14 -37.90 5.29
CA ASN A 341 14.45 -39.24 5.81
C ASN A 341 14.69 -39.25 7.34
N ASN A 342 15.49 -38.30 7.85
CA ASN A 342 15.76 -38.18 9.29
C ASN A 342 14.49 -37.87 10.11
N LEU A 343 13.63 -36.98 9.60
CA LEU A 343 12.34 -36.67 10.22
C LEU A 343 11.36 -37.85 10.12
N SER A 344 11.31 -38.55 8.99
CA SER A 344 10.49 -39.76 8.80
C SER A 344 10.84 -40.86 9.81
N ASN A 345 12.14 -41.08 10.06
CA ASN A 345 12.60 -42.06 11.04
C ASN A 345 12.21 -41.67 12.47
N HIS A 346 12.26 -40.38 12.81
CA HIS A 346 11.83 -39.91 14.13
C HIS A 346 10.31 -39.95 14.31
N ALA A 347 9.53 -39.61 13.27
CA ALA A 347 8.08 -39.76 13.27
C ALA A 347 7.67 -41.22 13.49
N ARG A 348 8.35 -42.18 12.84
CA ARG A 348 8.16 -43.62 13.09
C ARG A 348 8.48 -44.00 14.53
N GLN A 349 9.59 -43.52 15.10
CA GLN A 349 9.94 -43.78 16.50
C GLN A 349 8.86 -43.27 17.47
N LEU A 350 8.37 -42.03 17.27
CA LEU A 350 7.29 -41.46 18.06
C LEU A 350 5.99 -42.26 17.92
N GLN A 351 5.66 -42.72 16.70
CA GLN A 351 4.50 -43.58 16.46
C GLN A 351 4.63 -44.94 17.14
N THR A 352 5.82 -45.56 17.13
CA THR A 352 6.09 -46.81 17.85
C THR A 352 5.94 -46.62 19.36
N VAL A 353 6.48 -45.54 19.93
CA VAL A 353 6.32 -45.22 21.35
C VAL A 353 4.85 -44.94 21.70
N ALA A 354 4.10 -44.23 20.84
CA ALA A 354 2.67 -44.00 21.01
C ALA A 354 1.87 -45.31 21.01
N ASN A 355 2.15 -46.22 20.07
CA ASN A 355 1.51 -47.52 20.00
C ASN A 355 1.85 -48.40 21.21
N GLN A 356 3.12 -48.44 21.64
CA GLN A 356 3.54 -49.17 22.84
C GLN A 356 2.92 -48.61 24.13
N LEU A 357 2.76 -47.28 24.23
CA LEU A 357 2.05 -46.65 25.35
C LEU A 357 0.55 -46.95 25.31
N LYS A 358 -0.05 -47.01 24.11
CA LYS A 358 -1.44 -47.44 23.94
C LYS A 358 -1.62 -48.90 24.37
N GLU A 359 -0.84 -49.84 23.84
CA GLU A 359 -0.87 -51.26 24.23
C GLU A 359 -0.64 -51.49 25.74
N LYS A 360 0.13 -50.61 26.40
CA LYS A 360 0.44 -50.71 27.83
C LYS A 360 -0.59 -50.02 28.75
N HIS A 361 -1.44 -49.16 28.22
CA HIS A 361 -2.42 -48.38 28.99
C HIS A 361 -3.86 -48.46 28.47
N ASP A 362 -4.14 -49.25 27.43
CA ASP A 362 -5.50 -49.60 27.01
C ASP A 362 -6.15 -50.50 28.09
N PRO A 363 -7.27 -50.09 28.71
CA PRO A 363 -7.91 -50.87 29.77
C PRO A 363 -8.59 -52.16 29.27
N GLU A 364 -8.72 -52.36 27.96
CA GLU A 364 -9.41 -53.52 27.37
C GLU A 364 -8.52 -54.76 27.18
N ILE A 365 -7.19 -54.67 27.34
CA ILE A 365 -6.27 -55.82 27.22
C ILE A 365 -5.62 -56.15 28.56
N ALA A 366 -6.46 -56.47 29.56
CA ALA A 366 -5.99 -57.22 30.72
C ALA A 366 -5.66 -58.67 30.28
N PRO A 367 -4.41 -59.14 30.39
CA PRO A 367 -4.08 -60.50 29.98
C PRO A 367 -4.82 -61.52 30.85
N ARG A 368 -5.46 -62.50 30.22
CA ARG A 368 -6.02 -63.67 30.92
C ARG A 368 -4.90 -64.31 31.76
N LYS A 369 -5.20 -64.61 33.03
CA LYS A 369 -4.31 -65.38 33.90
C LYS A 369 -3.93 -66.69 33.18
N PRO A 370 -2.63 -67.07 33.13
CA PRO A 370 -2.28 -68.44 32.83
C PRO A 370 -2.68 -69.32 34.02
N ASP A 371 -3.14 -70.54 33.73
CA ASP A 371 -3.49 -71.51 34.75
C ASP A 371 -2.28 -71.98 35.55
N LYS A 372 -2.55 -72.47 36.76
CA LYS A 372 -1.58 -73.24 37.52
C LYS A 372 -1.33 -74.56 36.81
N ASP A 373 -0.11 -74.78 36.34
CA ASP A 373 0.77 -75.87 36.79
C ASP A 373 1.98 -76.04 35.86
N SER A 374 3.16 -75.73 36.39
CA SER A 374 4.42 -76.45 36.11
C SER A 374 5.57 -75.82 36.89
N LEU A 375 6.09 -76.55 37.87
CA LEU A 375 7.44 -76.37 38.38
C LEU A 375 8.43 -76.98 37.39
N MET A 376 9.53 -76.31 37.08
CA MET A 376 10.91 -76.82 37.21
C MET A 376 11.95 -75.84 36.66
N ASP A 377 13.18 -76.03 37.11
CA ASP A 377 14.43 -75.31 36.79
C ASP A 377 14.64 -74.89 35.31
N GLU A 378 15.30 -73.73 35.11
CA GLU A 378 16.72 -73.78 34.70
C GLU A 378 17.50 -72.47 34.92
N LYS A 379 18.74 -72.62 35.40
CA LYS A 379 19.77 -71.57 35.34
C LYS A 379 20.45 -71.62 33.98
N SER A 380 20.53 -70.52 33.23
CA SER A 380 21.78 -70.21 32.50
C SER A 380 21.92 -68.74 32.07
N ASN A 381 23.18 -68.29 32.03
CA ASN A 381 23.75 -67.24 31.19
C ASN A 381 23.23 -65.78 31.28
N ARG A 382 23.83 -65.04 32.24
CA ARG A 382 24.33 -63.69 31.95
C ARG A 382 25.53 -63.76 31.00
N ARG A 383 25.55 -62.99 29.90
CA ARG A 383 26.68 -62.10 29.49
C ARG A 383 26.42 -61.35 28.17
N GLY A 384 26.79 -60.06 28.17
CA GLY A 384 26.78 -59.15 27.01
C GLY A 384 25.42 -58.47 26.77
N GLY A 385 25.31 -57.14 26.63
CA GLY A 385 26.31 -56.08 26.76
C GLY A 385 25.74 -54.75 26.24
N PHE A 386 25.69 -53.72 27.08
CA PHE A 386 25.20 -52.35 26.80
C PHE A 386 25.92 -51.71 25.57
N ALA A 387 25.42 -50.63 24.93
CA ALA A 387 24.68 -49.51 25.51
C ALA A 387 23.76 -48.75 24.54
N GLY A 388 22.76 -48.05 25.10
CA GLY A 388 21.87 -47.14 24.39
C GLY A 388 20.64 -46.76 25.23
N GLU A 389 20.82 -46.38 26.50
CA GLU A 389 19.72 -46.16 27.44
C GLU A 389 18.79 -45.00 27.03
N PHE A 390 17.65 -45.36 26.44
CA PHE A 390 16.53 -44.48 26.20
C PHE A 390 15.90 -44.05 27.53
N ASN A 391 16.12 -42.79 27.94
CA ASN A 391 15.67 -42.29 29.23
C ASN A 391 14.17 -41.93 29.22
N LEU A 392 13.33 -42.96 29.32
CA LEU A 392 11.87 -42.91 29.27
C LEU A 392 11.24 -41.88 30.25
N LYS A 393 11.93 -41.54 31.35
CA LYS A 393 11.47 -40.58 32.36
C LYS A 393 11.32 -39.15 31.84
N LYS A 394 12.00 -38.75 30.75
CA LYS A 394 11.79 -37.42 30.14
C LYS A 394 10.53 -37.33 29.27
N ILE A 395 10.00 -38.46 28.79
CA ILE A 395 8.80 -38.50 27.92
C ILE A 395 7.51 -38.53 28.76
N LEU A 396 7.57 -39.03 29.99
CA LEU A 396 6.43 -39.21 30.90
C LEU A 396 5.88 -37.93 31.56
N LEU A 397 6.39 -36.73 31.21
CA LEU A 397 6.09 -35.48 31.93
C LEU A 397 5.51 -34.37 31.03
N ILE A 398 4.57 -34.72 30.15
CA ILE A 398 3.54 -33.81 29.59
C ILE A 398 2.22 -34.60 29.48
N GLY A 399 1.11 -34.04 29.96
CA GLY A 399 -0.21 -34.68 30.00
C GLY A 399 -0.94 -34.83 28.64
N GLY A 400 -0.22 -35.15 27.56
CA GLY A 400 -0.75 -35.19 26.19
C GLY A 400 -1.36 -36.52 25.73
N ILE A 401 -1.34 -37.57 26.57
CA ILE A 401 -1.65 -38.95 26.15
C ILE A 401 -3.09 -39.12 25.66
N ILE A 402 -4.07 -38.45 26.29
CA ILE A 402 -5.49 -38.53 25.87
C ILE A 402 -5.70 -37.79 24.53
N GLY A 403 -5.03 -36.65 24.31
CA GLY A 403 -5.11 -35.90 23.05
C GLY A 403 -4.46 -36.62 21.86
N LEU A 404 -3.36 -37.34 22.10
CA LEU A 404 -2.63 -38.12 21.10
C LEU A 404 -3.50 -39.23 20.48
N ILE A 405 -4.32 -39.91 21.30
CA ILE A 405 -5.17 -41.01 20.84
C ILE A 405 -6.33 -40.51 19.96
N ILE A 406 -6.88 -39.32 20.26
CA ILE A 406 -8.00 -38.74 19.51
C ILE A 406 -7.55 -38.15 18.16
N ALA A 407 -6.42 -37.43 18.13
CA ALA A 407 -5.94 -36.75 16.93
C ALA A 407 -5.55 -37.73 15.80
N ILE A 408 -4.93 -38.86 16.14
CA ILE A 408 -4.48 -39.87 15.17
C ILE A 408 -5.67 -40.58 14.49
N GLY A 409 -6.83 -40.66 15.16
CA GLY A 409 -8.04 -41.28 14.60
C GLY A 409 -8.70 -40.48 13.46
N VAL A 410 -8.48 -39.16 13.40
CA VAL A 410 -9.15 -38.27 12.43
C VAL A 410 -8.30 -38.00 11.18
N ALA A 411 -6.97 -37.98 11.31
CA ALA A 411 -6.07 -37.61 10.21
C ALA A 411 -5.85 -38.72 9.15
N VAL A 412 -6.28 -39.95 9.41
CA VAL A 412 -5.95 -41.13 8.56
C VAL A 412 -7.04 -41.47 7.54
N THR A 413 -8.24 -40.87 7.63
CA THR A 413 -9.40 -41.21 6.78
C THR A 413 -9.62 -40.28 5.58
N MET A 414 -8.80 -39.24 5.41
CA MET A 414 -8.90 -38.34 4.25
C MET A 414 -7.62 -38.35 3.39
N PHE A 415 -7.84 -38.46 2.07
CA PHE A 415 -6.88 -38.31 0.97
C PHE A 415 -5.93 -39.48 0.64
N ALA A 416 -6.32 -40.24 -0.38
CA ALA A 416 -5.42 -40.92 -1.32
C ALA A 416 -5.60 -40.28 -2.73
N PRO A 417 -4.51 -39.89 -3.44
CA PRO A 417 -4.62 -39.19 -4.73
C PRO A 417 -4.34 -40.08 -5.97
N GLY A 418 -4.88 -39.67 -7.11
CA GLY A 418 -4.35 -39.92 -8.46
C GLY A 418 -4.41 -38.62 -9.28
N ILE A 419 -3.92 -38.45 -10.51
CA ILE A 419 -3.05 -39.19 -11.44
C ILE A 419 -2.97 -38.26 -12.69
N PHE A 420 -1.78 -37.83 -13.13
CA PHE A 420 -1.42 -37.18 -14.44
C PHE A 420 -2.19 -35.87 -14.84
N GLY A 421 -1.83 -34.96 -15.76
CA GLY A 421 -0.69 -34.58 -16.65
C GLY A 421 -1.01 -33.15 -17.23
N GLY A 422 -0.32 -32.48 -18.17
CA GLY A 422 0.94 -32.66 -18.92
C GLY A 422 1.03 -31.66 -20.11
N ASP A 423 2.20 -31.03 -20.36
CA ASP A 423 2.57 -30.09 -21.47
C ASP A 423 1.77 -28.77 -21.61
N GLY A 424 2.27 -27.63 -22.15
CA GLY A 424 3.58 -27.20 -22.67
C GLY A 424 3.59 -25.67 -22.98
N PRO A 425 4.70 -25.04 -23.42
CA PRO A 425 4.83 -23.57 -23.55
C PRO A 425 4.87 -23.03 -25.01
N THR A 426 4.51 -21.75 -25.22
CA THR A 426 4.83 -20.97 -26.45
C THR A 426 4.99 -19.47 -26.19
N ASP A 427 6.04 -18.88 -26.77
CA ASP A 427 6.34 -17.43 -26.81
C ASP A 427 5.55 -16.66 -27.90
N GLY A 428 5.57 -15.33 -27.84
CA GLY A 428 5.19 -14.45 -28.96
C GLY A 428 5.43 -12.95 -28.67
N THR A 429 6.19 -12.24 -29.51
CA THR A 429 6.69 -10.87 -29.22
C THR A 429 6.75 -9.97 -30.46
N VAL A 430 6.25 -8.72 -30.32
CA VAL A 430 6.44 -7.51 -31.20
C VAL A 430 6.02 -7.66 -32.69
N PRO A 431 5.85 -6.58 -33.53
CA PRO A 431 6.37 -5.21 -33.45
C PRO A 431 5.35 -4.04 -33.63
N GLY A 432 5.82 -2.80 -33.43
CA GLY A 432 5.04 -1.57 -33.64
C GLY A 432 5.23 -0.89 -35.00
N LEU A 433 4.50 0.21 -35.23
CA LEU A 433 4.53 1.02 -36.45
C LEU A 433 4.47 2.53 -36.13
N LYS A 434 5.10 3.33 -36.99
CA LYS A 434 4.91 4.78 -37.12
C LYS A 434 4.19 5.05 -38.46
N SER A 435 3.40 6.12 -38.56
CA SER A 435 3.12 6.80 -39.83
C SER A 435 2.73 8.27 -39.61
N GLU A 436 2.83 9.05 -40.68
CA GLU A 436 2.57 10.50 -40.75
C GLU A 436 1.13 10.83 -41.21
N ALA A 437 0.75 12.10 -41.09
CA ALA A 437 -0.64 12.57 -41.04
C ALA A 437 -1.32 12.90 -42.40
N GLY A 438 -2.66 12.86 -42.35
CA GLY A 438 -3.59 13.60 -43.23
C GLY A 438 -4.70 14.24 -42.36
N PRO A 439 -5.71 14.92 -42.93
CA PRO A 439 -6.91 15.29 -42.18
C PRO A 439 -7.76 14.03 -41.98
N GLU A 440 -7.61 13.40 -40.83
CA GLU A 440 -8.16 12.06 -40.57
C GLU A 440 -9.68 12.06 -40.35
N GLU A 441 -10.33 10.98 -40.78
CA GLU A 441 -11.74 10.72 -40.50
C GLU A 441 -11.97 10.58 -38.98
N PRO A 442 -13.14 10.95 -38.44
CA PRO A 442 -13.42 10.81 -37.02
C PRO A 442 -13.34 9.33 -36.59
N ILE A 443 -12.52 9.06 -35.59
CA ILE A 443 -12.29 7.73 -35.06
C ILE A 443 -13.49 7.32 -34.23
N THR A 444 -14.07 6.16 -34.55
CA THR A 444 -15.15 5.53 -33.77
C THR A 444 -14.60 4.36 -32.96
N VAL A 445 -14.76 4.40 -31.64
CA VAL A 445 -14.37 3.34 -30.71
C VAL A 445 -15.63 2.75 -30.08
N PRO A 446 -16.00 1.49 -30.36
CA PRO A 446 -17.09 0.80 -29.67
C PRO A 446 -16.63 0.26 -28.30
N SER A 447 -17.59 0.05 -27.41
CA SER A 447 -17.44 -0.84 -26.25
C SER A 447 -17.36 -2.31 -26.68
N ASP A 448 -16.84 -3.14 -25.78
CA ASP A 448 -16.71 -4.59 -25.94
C ASP A 448 -18.05 -5.34 -26.00
N ASP A 449 -19.12 -4.75 -25.47
CA ASP A 449 -20.50 -5.22 -25.62
C ASP A 449 -21.26 -4.60 -26.82
N GLY A 450 -20.65 -3.61 -27.50
CA GLY A 450 -21.23 -2.90 -28.64
C GLY A 450 -22.37 -1.93 -28.33
N ARG A 451 -22.72 -1.69 -27.06
CA ARG A 451 -23.83 -0.80 -26.65
C ARG A 451 -23.46 0.68 -26.61
N VAL A 452 -22.17 1.00 -26.53
CA VAL A 452 -21.66 2.36 -26.45
C VAL A 452 -20.62 2.60 -27.53
N ARG A 453 -20.65 3.79 -28.14
CA ARG A 453 -19.64 4.22 -29.11
C ARG A 453 -19.17 5.64 -28.79
N LEU A 454 -17.85 5.83 -28.84
CA LEU A 454 -17.19 7.13 -28.74
C LEU A 454 -16.73 7.55 -30.14
N ILE A 455 -17.07 8.77 -30.56
CA ILE A 455 -16.65 9.37 -31.83
C ILE A 455 -15.81 10.61 -31.52
N TYR A 456 -14.58 10.67 -32.05
CA TYR A 456 -13.67 11.80 -31.81
C TYR A 456 -12.76 12.06 -33.01
N SER A 457 -12.30 13.30 -33.18
CA SER A 457 -11.34 13.67 -34.24
C SER A 457 -9.92 13.26 -33.85
N ASN A 458 -9.06 12.79 -34.77
CA ASN A 458 -7.73 12.30 -34.38
C ASN A 458 -6.84 13.40 -33.73
N ASP A 459 -7.09 14.67 -34.03
CA ASP A 459 -6.41 15.80 -33.40
C ASP A 459 -6.94 16.17 -32.00
N SER A 460 -8.08 15.61 -31.55
CA SER A 460 -8.69 15.99 -30.28
C SER A 460 -8.00 15.42 -29.04
N VAL A 461 -7.23 14.35 -29.18
CA VAL A 461 -6.69 13.61 -28.04
C VAL A 461 -5.28 14.08 -27.72
N SER A 462 -5.12 14.73 -26.57
CA SER A 462 -3.80 15.10 -26.06
C SER A 462 -3.06 13.89 -25.46
N ILE A 463 -2.58 12.98 -26.32
CA ILE A 463 -1.96 11.70 -25.90
C ILE A 463 -0.58 11.91 -25.27
N ASN A 464 -0.51 11.77 -23.94
CA ASN A 464 0.71 11.52 -23.17
C ASN A 464 0.58 10.22 -22.34
N GLY A 465 -0.09 9.20 -22.89
CA GLY A 465 -0.40 7.93 -22.23
C GLY A 465 -0.21 6.72 -23.15
N ALA A 466 0.05 5.55 -22.58
CA ALA A 466 0.43 4.35 -23.32
C ALA A 466 -0.78 3.47 -23.72
N GLY A 467 -1.25 3.61 -24.95
CA GLY A 467 -2.19 2.66 -25.58
C GLY A 467 -3.29 3.33 -26.43
N PRO A 468 -3.98 2.58 -27.29
CA PRO A 468 -5.16 3.05 -27.99
C PRO A 468 -6.34 3.27 -27.02
N LEU A 469 -7.23 4.21 -27.36
CA LEU A 469 -8.49 4.40 -26.64
C LEU A 469 -9.39 3.16 -26.77
N LYS A 470 -9.99 2.77 -25.65
CA LYS A 470 -10.99 1.70 -25.54
C LYS A 470 -12.08 2.09 -24.55
N ILE A 471 -13.28 1.57 -24.76
CA ILE A 471 -14.37 1.63 -23.78
C ILE A 471 -14.47 0.24 -23.14
N VAL A 472 -14.40 0.17 -21.82
CA VAL A 472 -14.49 -1.07 -21.05
C VAL A 472 -15.87 -1.12 -20.38
N HIS A 473 -16.71 -2.08 -20.77
CA HIS A 473 -17.94 -2.44 -20.05
C HIS A 473 -17.59 -3.12 -18.72
N THR A 474 -18.38 -2.85 -17.67
CA THR A 474 -18.25 -3.53 -16.38
C THR A 474 -19.59 -3.60 -15.66
N GLU A 475 -19.93 -4.78 -15.14
CA GLU A 475 -21.11 -5.02 -14.31
C GLU A 475 -20.95 -4.49 -12.88
N GLY A 476 -22.05 -4.00 -12.30
CA GLY A 476 -22.16 -3.56 -10.91
C GLY A 476 -21.72 -2.10 -10.73
N VAL A 477 -22.67 -1.16 -10.84
CA VAL A 477 -22.37 0.28 -10.74
C VAL A 477 -21.81 0.62 -9.35
N PRO A 478 -20.60 1.21 -9.24
CA PRO A 478 -19.99 1.49 -7.95
C PRO A 478 -20.85 2.45 -7.10
N LYS A 479 -20.98 2.08 -5.81
CA LYS A 479 -21.89 2.68 -4.81
C LYS A 479 -22.22 4.16 -5.05
N ILE A 480 -23.48 4.39 -5.38
CA ILE A 480 -24.07 5.72 -5.59
C ILE A 480 -24.07 6.47 -4.25
N GLY A 481 -23.56 7.71 -4.24
CA GLY A 481 -23.51 8.56 -3.04
C GLY A 481 -24.88 9.10 -2.60
N ASN A 482 -25.87 9.05 -3.50
CA ASN A 482 -27.25 9.50 -3.28
C ASN A 482 -28.20 8.30 -3.44
N GLY A 483 -29.05 8.05 -2.46
CA GLY A 483 -29.93 6.86 -2.42
C GLY A 483 -31.19 6.93 -3.30
N GLU A 484 -31.21 7.79 -4.31
CA GLU A 484 -32.41 8.16 -5.09
C GLU A 484 -32.29 7.83 -6.59
N TRP A 485 -31.15 7.29 -7.03
CA TRP A 485 -30.91 6.95 -8.43
C TRP A 485 -31.04 5.44 -8.66
N PHE A 486 -31.74 5.06 -9.73
CA PHE A 486 -31.97 3.67 -10.10
C PHE A 486 -31.15 3.32 -11.35
N ASN A 487 -30.29 2.31 -11.28
CA ASN A 487 -29.51 1.85 -12.42
C ASN A 487 -30.43 1.32 -13.52
N TYR A 488 -30.14 1.65 -14.78
CA TYR A 488 -30.92 1.19 -15.93
C TYR A 488 -30.75 -0.32 -16.20
N ASP A 489 -29.50 -0.78 -16.21
CA ASP A 489 -29.06 -2.16 -16.52
C ASP A 489 -27.91 -2.66 -15.61
N ASP A 490 -27.65 -1.94 -14.51
CA ASP A 490 -26.52 -2.16 -13.57
C ASP A 490 -25.13 -2.25 -14.22
N SER A 491 -24.94 -1.64 -15.39
CA SER A 491 -23.66 -1.57 -16.09
C SER A 491 -23.05 -0.17 -16.06
N TYR A 492 -21.72 -0.09 -16.14
CA TYR A 492 -21.01 1.16 -16.41
C TYR A 492 -19.89 0.94 -17.44
N TYR A 493 -19.48 2.05 -18.06
CA TYR A 493 -18.54 2.09 -19.16
C TYR A 493 -17.39 3.04 -18.79
N THR A 494 -16.15 2.57 -18.91
CA THR A 494 -14.95 3.36 -18.58
C THR A 494 -14.14 3.61 -19.84
N ILE A 495 -13.88 4.88 -20.15
CA ILE A 495 -13.01 5.26 -21.28
C ILE A 495 -11.56 5.26 -20.80
N GLU A 496 -10.73 4.39 -21.37
CA GLU A 496 -9.30 4.25 -21.02
C GLU A 496 -8.41 4.40 -22.28
N PRO A 497 -7.21 5.01 -22.20
CA PRO A 497 -6.62 5.67 -21.03
C PRO A 497 -7.26 7.03 -20.73
N ASP A 498 -6.89 7.64 -19.59
CA ASP A 498 -7.39 8.96 -19.21
C ASP A 498 -6.90 10.06 -20.18
N VAL A 499 -7.84 10.75 -20.83
CA VAL A 499 -7.58 11.75 -21.88
C VAL A 499 -8.53 12.96 -21.79
N ARG A 500 -8.13 14.04 -22.45
CA ARG A 500 -9.01 15.18 -22.75
C ARG A 500 -9.24 15.29 -24.24
N PHE A 501 -10.44 15.73 -24.60
CA PHE A 501 -10.91 15.92 -25.96
C PHE A 501 -11.05 17.43 -26.24
N ASP A 502 -10.16 17.96 -27.09
CA ASP A 502 -10.20 19.33 -27.59
C ASP A 502 -9.82 19.34 -29.09
N PRO A 503 -10.78 19.26 -30.03
CA PRO A 503 -12.22 19.49 -29.86
C PRO A 503 -12.98 18.37 -29.13
N PRO A 504 -14.20 18.62 -28.62
CA PRO A 504 -14.96 17.66 -27.82
C PRO A 504 -15.31 16.38 -28.60
N ALA A 505 -15.49 15.27 -27.88
CA ALA A 505 -15.92 13.99 -28.43
C ALA A 505 -17.43 13.74 -28.21
N GLU A 506 -18.02 12.84 -28.98
CA GLU A 506 -19.41 12.40 -28.82
C GLU A 506 -19.44 10.98 -28.26
N LEU A 507 -20.13 10.78 -27.13
CA LEU A 507 -20.37 9.50 -26.51
C LEU A 507 -21.84 9.13 -26.71
N ILE A 508 -22.11 7.99 -27.35
CA ILE A 508 -23.46 7.56 -27.73
C ILE A 508 -23.76 6.21 -27.07
N PHE A 509 -24.87 6.13 -26.33
CA PHE A 509 -25.42 4.91 -25.76
C PHE A 509 -26.65 4.48 -26.55
N THR A 510 -26.67 3.24 -27.05
CA THR A 510 -27.87 2.65 -27.66
C THR A 510 -28.64 1.87 -26.59
N VAL A 511 -29.92 2.21 -26.38
CA VAL A 511 -30.77 1.58 -25.36
C VAL A 511 -31.83 0.64 -25.95
N ASP A 512 -32.27 -0.34 -25.16
CA ASP A 512 -33.29 -1.33 -25.54
C ASP A 512 -34.71 -0.90 -25.14
N ASP A 513 -35.67 -0.86 -26.08
CA ASP A 513 -37.16 -0.89 -25.97
C ASP A 513 -37.89 -0.02 -24.91
N ARG A 514 -37.19 0.68 -24.02
CA ARG A 514 -37.72 1.58 -22.99
C ARG A 514 -37.80 3.01 -23.54
N ASN A 515 -38.58 3.89 -22.89
CA ASN A 515 -38.63 5.29 -23.32
C ASN A 515 -37.31 6.00 -22.99
N PRO A 516 -36.52 6.48 -23.97
CA PRO A 516 -35.24 7.10 -23.68
C PRO A 516 -35.38 8.42 -22.92
N ASP A 517 -36.53 9.11 -23.01
CA ASP A 517 -36.84 10.34 -22.27
C ASP A 517 -36.77 10.16 -20.73
N GLN A 518 -36.83 8.91 -20.24
CA GLN A 518 -36.75 8.59 -18.80
C GLN A 518 -35.33 8.22 -18.34
N ILE A 519 -34.34 8.32 -19.24
CA ILE A 519 -32.96 7.91 -18.99
C ILE A 519 -32.06 9.14 -19.00
N TYR A 520 -31.24 9.29 -17.98
CA TYR A 520 -30.13 10.23 -17.96
C TYR A 520 -28.80 9.51 -17.81
N ILE A 521 -27.73 10.16 -18.25
CA ILE A 521 -26.37 9.62 -18.12
C ILE A 521 -25.82 10.13 -16.79
N GLY A 522 -25.44 9.21 -15.91
CA GLY A 522 -24.58 9.55 -14.80
C GLY A 522 -23.14 9.53 -15.30
N HIS A 523 -22.47 10.67 -15.22
CA HIS A 523 -21.04 10.80 -15.46
C HIS A 523 -20.30 10.82 -14.12
N LYS A 524 -19.16 10.16 -14.05
CA LYS A 524 -18.22 10.26 -12.95
C LYS A 524 -16.82 10.40 -13.53
N SER A 525 -16.39 11.65 -13.70
CA SER A 525 -15.03 11.94 -14.16
C SER A 525 -13.99 11.44 -13.16
N CYS A 526 -12.76 11.30 -13.63
CA CYS A 526 -11.60 10.87 -12.84
C CYS A 526 -11.11 11.92 -11.80
N SER A 527 -12.05 12.73 -11.27
CA SER A 527 -11.88 13.61 -10.12
C SER A 527 -13.12 13.66 -9.21
N ALA A 528 -14.27 13.19 -9.69
CA ALA A 528 -15.54 13.22 -8.96
C ALA A 528 -15.69 12.03 -8.01
N LEU A 529 -16.10 12.28 -6.76
CA LEU A 529 -16.42 11.23 -5.79
C LEU A 529 -17.83 10.65 -6.04
N ASN A 530 -18.75 11.51 -6.50
CA ASN A 530 -20.15 11.20 -6.78
C ASN A 530 -20.39 11.22 -8.30
N TRP A 531 -21.46 10.56 -8.72
CA TRP A 531 -22.00 10.71 -10.08
C TRP A 531 -22.65 12.10 -10.24
N THR A 532 -22.40 12.77 -11.36
CA THR A 532 -23.12 13.96 -11.85
C THR A 532 -24.13 13.54 -12.91
N ARG A 533 -25.31 14.19 -12.93
CA ARG A 533 -26.33 13.94 -13.97
C ARG A 533 -25.97 14.79 -15.17
N GLU A 534 -25.84 14.14 -16.32
CA GLU A 534 -25.74 14.75 -17.64
C GLU A 534 -27.01 14.36 -18.41
N ASP A 535 -27.71 15.35 -18.97
CA ASP A 535 -28.90 15.12 -19.79
C ASP A 535 -28.48 14.93 -21.26
N PRO A 536 -28.70 13.74 -21.87
CA PRO A 536 -28.31 13.48 -23.26
C PRO A 536 -29.23 14.16 -24.28
N SER A 537 -28.70 14.39 -25.48
CA SER A 537 -29.53 14.57 -26.67
C SER A 537 -30.07 13.21 -27.11
N ILE A 538 -31.36 13.11 -27.40
CA ILE A 538 -32.05 11.85 -27.72
C ILE A 538 -32.38 11.83 -29.22
N ASP A 539 -31.92 10.79 -29.93
CA ASP A 539 -32.36 10.50 -31.30
C ASP A 539 -32.70 9.01 -31.45
N GLY A 540 -33.99 8.70 -31.61
CA GLY A 540 -34.49 7.32 -31.67
C GLY A 540 -34.25 6.55 -30.38
N GLN A 541 -33.24 5.66 -30.37
CA GLN A 541 -32.78 4.89 -29.21
C GLN A 541 -31.32 5.22 -28.83
N ASP A 542 -30.73 6.24 -29.47
CA ASP A 542 -29.36 6.69 -29.21
C ASP A 542 -29.37 7.93 -28.29
N LEU A 543 -28.76 7.79 -27.11
CA LEU A 543 -28.53 8.86 -26.14
C LEU A 543 -27.12 9.42 -26.36
N THR A 544 -27.03 10.66 -26.84
CA THR A 544 -25.76 11.30 -27.24
C THR A 544 -25.33 12.36 -26.23
N LEU A 545 -24.09 12.29 -25.77
CA LEU A 545 -23.46 13.25 -24.85
C LEU A 545 -22.16 13.79 -25.45
N THR A 546 -22.00 15.11 -25.44
CA THR A 546 -20.72 15.76 -25.78
C THR A 546 -19.80 15.75 -24.56
N ILE A 547 -18.61 15.18 -24.69
CA ILE A 547 -17.65 15.03 -23.59
C ILE A 547 -16.31 15.72 -23.88
N HIS A 548 -15.71 16.31 -22.84
CA HIS A 548 -14.42 17.01 -22.88
C HIS A 548 -13.27 16.23 -22.21
N GLU A 549 -13.60 15.20 -21.43
CA GLU A 549 -12.65 14.34 -20.73
C GLU A 549 -13.19 12.92 -20.66
N SER A 550 -12.28 11.94 -20.47
CA SER A 550 -12.64 10.56 -20.14
C SER A 550 -13.19 10.45 -18.73
N GLY A 551 -13.93 9.36 -18.48
CA GLY A 551 -14.50 9.06 -17.18
C GLY A 551 -15.25 7.74 -17.17
N MET A 552 -15.98 7.52 -16.08
CA MET A 552 -16.96 6.44 -15.96
C MET A 552 -18.33 7.00 -16.33
N TYR A 553 -19.11 6.25 -17.09
CA TYR A 553 -20.48 6.62 -17.47
C TYR A 553 -21.42 5.44 -17.24
N ALA A 554 -22.62 5.71 -16.75
CA ALA A 554 -23.66 4.71 -16.53
C ALA A 554 -25.04 5.30 -16.82
N LEU A 555 -26.00 4.45 -17.17
CA LEU A 555 -27.37 4.86 -17.44
C LEU A 555 -28.24 4.71 -16.19
N PHE A 556 -29.04 5.74 -15.91
CA PHE A 556 -29.92 5.79 -14.75
C PHE A 556 -31.34 6.21 -15.17
N LEU A 557 -32.33 5.70 -14.43
CA LEU A 557 -33.74 6.02 -14.63
C LEU A 557 -34.17 7.21 -13.76
N GLU A 558 -34.98 8.09 -14.32
CA GLU A 558 -35.65 9.16 -13.57
C GLU A 558 -36.69 8.56 -12.61
N ASN A 559 -36.67 9.05 -11.36
CA ASN A 559 -37.46 8.46 -10.29
C ASN A 559 -38.91 8.94 -10.37
N VAL A 560 -39.77 8.19 -11.06
CA VAL A 560 -41.20 8.51 -11.25
C VAL A 560 -42.02 8.22 -9.99
N THR A 561 -41.69 8.87 -8.87
CA THR A 561 -42.52 8.89 -7.65
C THR A 561 -43.42 10.13 -7.55
N ASP A 562 -43.12 11.20 -8.29
CA ASP A 562 -44.01 12.38 -8.43
C ASP A 562 -44.84 12.30 -9.71
N ALA A 563 -45.70 11.28 -9.80
CA ALA A 563 -46.90 11.42 -10.61
C ALA A 563 -47.79 12.49 -9.95
N PRO A 564 -48.16 13.59 -10.62
CA PRO A 564 -49.04 14.58 -10.03
C PRO A 564 -50.38 13.91 -9.67
N SER A 565 -50.91 14.25 -8.49
CA SER A 565 -52.24 13.84 -8.04
C SER A 565 -53.34 14.56 -8.83
N GLY A 566 -53.39 14.31 -10.13
CA GLY A 566 -54.48 14.67 -11.03
C GLY A 566 -55.62 13.67 -10.89
N GLY A 567 -56.72 14.12 -10.28
CA GLY A 567 -57.92 13.31 -10.11
C GLY A 567 -58.71 13.11 -11.42
N VAL A 568 -59.70 12.22 -11.30
CA VAL A 568 -60.83 12.01 -12.23
C VAL A 568 -61.63 13.30 -12.41
#